data_AF-F9W6X2-F1
#
_entry.id   AF-F9W6X2-F1
#
_cell.length_a   1.000
_cell.length_b   1.000
_cell.length_c   1.000
_cell.angle_alpha   90.00
_cell.angle_beta   90.00
_cell.angle_gamma   90.00
#
_symmetry.space_group_name_H-M   'P 1'
#
loop_
_entity.id
_entity.type
_entity.pdbx_description
1 polymer ?
#
loop_
_entity_poly.entity_id
_entity_poly.type
_entity_poly.pdbx_seq_one_letter_code
_entity_poly.pdbx_strand_id
1 'polypeptide(L)'
;MSLAGDNSSYAVLFRGARVASWVVVCGYGAALAYRFGFLQRALPGKAAAVLESTVEKVKARTEPLGDPVRLEAVRRHLMKVYGISSVGMLAAALGGAVFFSYPKIPITIPIAFTVVPAALLFLMPRELMFPECRTACFLTSSVAVGCSFGPVEWVAWDSLYIFGVLTASTLSGLCVPLLLTRGMVSYVLSSQLLSSALSVVTLTSVPSLLSGNGTALLQSVGPESVNVLLMIQLMANMGINVLHTLPTITRFVKWRGTDDELLLSVDPLKEAFCICGGTAYVFWRCSRWVYRTLMYAALGKSPCDGGGQQECAPSLFDRWRSAMWSHRACDVGASVLLVLCYVRAVSALQRGDTADVLEKLRACFARASPVSLITAHS
;
A
#
# COMPACT_ATOMS: atom_id res chain seq x y z
N MET A 1 -22.75 4.42 35.96
CA MET A 1 -23.07 3.00 35.75
C MET A 1 -23.66 2.85 34.35
N SER A 2 -22.82 2.57 33.33
CA SER A 2 -23.16 2.06 31.98
C SER A 2 -21.98 2.29 31.01
N LEU A 3 -20.83 1.68 31.30
CA LEU A 3 -19.71 1.54 30.34
C LEU A 3 -19.52 0.08 29.88
N ALA A 4 -20.34 -0.84 30.39
CA ALA A 4 -20.25 -2.26 30.08
C ALA A 4 -21.10 -2.68 28.85
N GLY A 5 -22.08 -1.85 28.44
CA GLY A 5 -22.98 -2.14 27.31
C GLY A 5 -22.35 -1.92 25.94
N ASP A 6 -21.57 -0.85 25.78
CA ASP A 6 -20.99 -0.47 24.47
C ASP A 6 -19.87 -1.43 24.04
N ASN A 7 -19.00 -1.85 24.95
CA ASN A 7 -17.88 -2.76 24.64
C ASN A 7 -18.34 -4.13 24.12
N SER A 8 -19.53 -4.59 24.52
CA SER A 8 -20.12 -5.85 24.04
C SER A 8 -20.57 -5.76 22.57
N SER A 9 -21.22 -4.65 22.21
CA SER A 9 -21.70 -4.41 20.84
C SER A 9 -20.55 -4.27 19.84
N TYR A 10 -19.47 -3.57 20.22
CA TYR A 10 -18.27 -3.46 19.38
C TYR A 10 -17.56 -4.80 19.21
N ALA A 11 -17.46 -5.62 20.26
CA ALA A 11 -16.85 -6.94 20.17
C ALA A 11 -17.62 -7.87 19.21
N VAL A 12 -18.95 -7.81 19.21
CA VAL A 12 -19.81 -8.58 18.30
C VAL A 12 -19.65 -8.11 16.85
N LEU A 13 -19.70 -6.80 16.61
CA LEU A 13 -19.50 -6.22 15.27
C LEU A 13 -18.11 -6.55 14.71
N PHE A 14 -17.08 -6.43 15.55
CA PHE A 14 -15.70 -6.73 15.18
C PHE A 14 -15.50 -8.22 14.85
N ARG A 15 -16.07 -9.12 15.66
CA ARG A 15 -16.07 -10.55 15.37
C ARG A 15 -16.82 -10.86 14.06
N GLY A 16 -17.96 -10.20 13.83
CA GLY A 16 -18.72 -10.31 12.58
C GLY A 16 -17.90 -9.86 11.36
N ALA A 17 -17.25 -8.70 11.44
CA ALA A 17 -16.40 -8.17 10.38
C ALA A 17 -15.21 -9.08 10.08
N ARG A 18 -14.60 -9.66 11.12
CA ARG A 18 -13.50 -10.63 10.97
C ARG A 18 -13.95 -11.90 10.25
N VAL A 19 -15.08 -12.47 10.65
CA VAL A 19 -15.65 -13.67 9.98
C VAL A 19 -16.01 -13.35 8.52
N ALA A 20 -16.69 -12.23 8.28
CA ALA A 20 -17.03 -11.80 6.92
C ALA A 20 -15.77 -11.60 6.04
N SER A 21 -14.72 -11.01 6.61
CA SER A 21 -13.45 -10.82 5.90
C SER A 21 -12.78 -12.15 5.56
N TRP A 22 -12.78 -13.12 6.47
CA TRP A 22 -12.30 -14.48 6.18
C TRP A 22 -13.12 -15.16 5.08
N VAL A 23 -14.45 -15.01 5.08
CA VAL A 23 -15.31 -15.55 4.02
C VAL A 23 -14.93 -14.95 2.66
N VAL A 24 -14.69 -13.64 2.60
CA VAL A 24 -14.23 -12.96 1.37
C VAL A 24 -12.88 -13.52 0.93
N VAL A 25 -11.88 -13.55 1.81
CA VAL A 25 -10.52 -14.03 1.49
C VAL A 25 -10.56 -15.48 1.00
N CYS A 26 -11.25 -16.37 1.72
CA CYS A 26 -11.42 -17.77 1.32
C CYS A 26 -12.18 -17.91 0.00
N GLY A 27 -13.20 -17.09 -0.24
CA GLY A 27 -13.95 -17.07 -1.51
C GLY A 27 -13.05 -16.72 -2.70
N TYR A 28 -12.22 -15.67 -2.57
CA TYR A 28 -11.22 -15.32 -3.58
C TYR A 28 -10.15 -16.41 -3.74
N GLY A 29 -9.71 -17.03 -2.65
CA GLY A 29 -8.78 -18.17 -2.67
C GLY A 29 -9.34 -19.38 -3.43
N ALA A 30 -10.59 -19.74 -3.17
CA ALA A 30 -11.29 -20.82 -3.88
C ALA A 30 -11.46 -20.49 -5.38
N ALA A 31 -11.80 -19.24 -5.71
CA ALA A 31 -11.91 -18.80 -7.09
C ALA A 31 -10.56 -18.87 -7.84
N LEU A 32 -9.45 -18.52 -7.19
CA LEU A 32 -8.10 -18.72 -7.74
C LEU A 32 -7.78 -20.19 -7.94
N ALA A 33 -8.04 -21.03 -6.93
CA ALA A 33 -7.77 -22.47 -7.01
C ALA A 33 -8.59 -23.14 -8.12
N TYR A 34 -9.82 -22.67 -8.37
CA TYR A 34 -10.61 -23.08 -9.53
C TYR A 34 -9.97 -22.62 -10.85
N ARG A 35 -9.57 -21.34 -10.96
CA ARG A 35 -8.95 -20.80 -12.18
C ARG A 35 -7.66 -21.53 -12.57
N PHE A 36 -6.86 -21.95 -11.60
CA PHE A 36 -5.63 -22.72 -11.84
C PHE A 36 -5.85 -24.23 -12.00
N GLY A 37 -7.10 -24.70 -11.98
CA GLY A 37 -7.43 -26.11 -12.18
C GLY A 37 -7.18 -27.02 -10.96
N PHE A 38 -6.84 -26.45 -9.79
CA PHE A 38 -6.67 -27.24 -8.57
C PHE A 38 -7.99 -27.87 -8.10
N LEU A 39 -9.11 -27.12 -8.15
CA LEU A 39 -10.41 -27.68 -7.78
C LEU A 39 -10.87 -28.80 -8.72
N GLN A 40 -10.58 -28.70 -10.03
CA GLN A 40 -10.93 -29.74 -10.99
C GLN A 40 -10.22 -31.07 -10.70
N ARG A 41 -8.99 -31.00 -10.18
CA ARG A 41 -8.19 -32.17 -9.80
C ARG A 41 -8.59 -32.75 -8.43
N ALA A 42 -9.07 -31.91 -7.52
CA ALA A 42 -9.43 -32.32 -6.16
C ALA A 42 -10.89 -32.78 -6.01
N LEU A 43 -11.80 -32.31 -6.87
CA LEU A 43 -13.22 -32.65 -6.79
C LEU A 43 -13.55 -33.93 -7.57
N PRO A 44 -14.55 -34.72 -7.11
CA PRO A 44 -15.09 -35.83 -7.88
C PRO A 44 -15.75 -35.32 -9.18
N GLY A 45 -15.63 -36.08 -10.27
CA GLY A 45 -15.98 -35.64 -11.62
C GLY A 45 -17.39 -35.05 -11.79
N LYS A 46 -18.39 -35.54 -11.06
CA LYS A 46 -19.75 -34.99 -11.07
C LYS A 46 -19.82 -33.57 -10.47
N ALA A 47 -19.08 -33.31 -9.38
CA ALA A 47 -19.03 -32.00 -8.75
C ALA A 47 -18.24 -31.00 -9.60
N ALA A 48 -17.15 -31.45 -10.23
CA ALA A 48 -16.39 -30.64 -11.18
C ALA A 48 -17.25 -30.21 -12.38
N ALA A 49 -18.02 -31.13 -12.97
CA ALA A 49 -18.91 -30.84 -14.10
C ALA A 49 -20.03 -29.84 -13.74
N VAL A 50 -20.64 -29.97 -12.55
CA VAL A 50 -21.66 -29.01 -12.08
C VAL A 50 -21.05 -27.63 -11.84
N LEU A 51 -19.85 -27.57 -11.25
CA LEU A 51 -19.12 -26.33 -11.02
C LEU A 51 -18.79 -25.64 -12.36
N GLU A 52 -18.25 -26.37 -13.33
CA GLU A 52 -17.94 -25.85 -14.67
C GLU A 52 -19.19 -25.34 -15.38
N SER A 53 -20.28 -26.11 -15.38
CA SER A 53 -21.55 -25.67 -15.98
C SER A 53 -22.07 -24.38 -15.36
N THR A 54 -21.95 -24.24 -14.04
CA THR A 54 -22.39 -23.04 -13.32
C THR A 54 -21.51 -21.84 -13.64
N VAL A 55 -20.19 -22.03 -13.66
CA VAL A 55 -19.24 -20.98 -14.01
C VAL A 55 -19.44 -20.52 -15.45
N GLU A 56 -19.62 -21.41 -16.42
CA GLU A 56 -19.87 -21.05 -17.81
C GLU A 56 -21.20 -20.30 -17.99
N LYS A 57 -22.26 -20.68 -17.26
CA LYS A 57 -23.52 -19.91 -17.25
C LYS A 57 -23.34 -18.50 -16.73
N VAL A 58 -22.54 -18.30 -15.67
CA VAL A 58 -22.26 -16.97 -15.12
C VAL A 58 -21.37 -16.17 -16.08
N LYS A 59 -20.36 -16.81 -16.68
CA LYS A 59 -19.47 -16.21 -17.69
C LYS A 59 -20.24 -15.69 -18.90
N ALA A 60 -21.18 -16.47 -19.42
CA ALA A 60 -22.03 -16.08 -20.54
C ALA A 60 -22.91 -14.86 -20.24
N ARG A 61 -23.34 -14.69 -18.97
CA ARG A 61 -24.10 -13.52 -18.53
C ARG A 61 -23.24 -12.29 -18.21
N THR A 62 -21.94 -12.45 -18.11
CA THR A 62 -20.99 -11.41 -17.65
C THR A 62 -19.93 -11.11 -18.71
N GLU A 63 -20.24 -11.40 -19.97
CA GLU A 63 -19.35 -11.13 -21.09
C GLU A 63 -19.11 -9.61 -21.19
N PRO A 64 -17.84 -9.16 -21.16
CA PRO A 64 -17.55 -7.74 -21.15
C PRO A 64 -17.95 -7.09 -22.48
N LEU A 65 -18.68 -5.99 -22.41
CA LEU A 65 -18.93 -5.12 -23.55
C LEU A 65 -17.60 -4.48 -23.99
N GLY A 66 -17.02 -4.93 -25.10
CA GLY A 66 -15.80 -4.36 -25.66
C GLY A 66 -14.99 -5.33 -26.51
N ASP A 67 -13.86 -4.86 -27.05
CA ASP A 67 -12.91 -5.70 -27.79
C ASP A 67 -12.17 -6.65 -26.81
N PRO A 68 -12.41 -7.97 -26.89
CA PRO A 68 -11.82 -8.95 -25.97
C PRO A 68 -10.30 -9.01 -26.09
N VAL A 69 -9.73 -8.70 -27.27
CA VAL A 69 -8.29 -8.74 -27.51
C VAL A 69 -7.60 -7.61 -26.74
N ARG A 70 -8.15 -6.40 -26.81
CA ARG A 70 -7.62 -5.22 -26.10
C ARG A 70 -7.77 -5.35 -24.58
N LEU A 71 -8.88 -5.92 -24.12
CA LEU A 71 -9.10 -6.20 -22.70
C LEU A 71 -8.10 -7.23 -22.15
N GLU A 72 -7.75 -8.24 -22.94
CA GLU A 72 -6.73 -9.21 -22.54
C GLU A 72 -5.32 -8.61 -22.60
N ALA A 73 -5.02 -7.76 -23.58
CA ALA A 73 -3.75 -7.04 -23.66
C ALA A 73 -3.52 -6.15 -22.43
N VAL A 74 -4.53 -5.36 -22.01
CA VAL A 74 -4.39 -4.54 -20.80
C VAL A 74 -4.29 -5.37 -19.54
N ARG A 75 -5.04 -6.48 -19.43
CA ARG A 75 -4.95 -7.38 -18.29
C ARG A 75 -3.53 -7.95 -18.15
N ARG A 76 -2.94 -8.40 -19.26
CA ARG A 76 -1.55 -8.89 -19.28
C ARG A 76 -0.55 -7.80 -18.88
N HIS A 77 -0.71 -6.58 -19.39
CA HIS A 77 0.14 -5.45 -19.01
C HIS A 77 0.03 -5.12 -17.52
N LEU A 78 -1.18 -4.95 -16.99
CA LEU A 78 -1.39 -4.62 -15.58
C LEU A 78 -0.92 -5.74 -14.64
N MET A 79 -1.14 -7.01 -14.99
CA MET A 79 -0.59 -8.14 -14.23
C MET A 79 0.94 -8.11 -14.20
N LYS A 80 1.57 -7.76 -15.32
CA LYS A 80 3.03 -7.57 -15.38
C LYS A 80 3.48 -6.42 -14.49
N VAL A 81 2.81 -5.27 -14.57
CA VAL A 81 3.11 -4.09 -13.74
C VAL A 81 3.01 -4.43 -12.25
N TYR A 82 1.89 -5.00 -11.80
CA TYR A 82 1.71 -5.32 -10.38
C TYR A 82 2.61 -6.47 -9.91
N GLY A 83 2.93 -7.42 -10.79
CA GLY A 83 3.93 -8.45 -10.52
C GLY A 83 5.30 -7.83 -10.26
N ILE A 84 5.74 -6.91 -11.12
CA ILE A 84 7.00 -6.17 -10.94
C ILE A 84 6.94 -5.33 -9.66
N SER A 85 5.84 -4.63 -9.38
CA SER A 85 5.68 -3.86 -8.14
C SER A 85 5.81 -4.75 -6.90
N SER A 86 5.21 -5.94 -6.92
CA SER A 86 5.29 -6.93 -5.84
C SER A 86 6.74 -7.38 -5.61
N VAL A 87 7.47 -7.67 -6.70
CA VAL A 87 8.89 -8.03 -6.63
C VAL A 87 9.72 -6.86 -6.09
N GLY A 88 9.45 -5.62 -6.50
CA GLY A 88 10.13 -4.43 -5.98
C GLY A 88 9.90 -4.25 -4.48
N MET A 89 8.68 -4.49 -4.00
CA MET A 89 8.41 -4.42 -2.55
C MET A 89 9.08 -5.55 -1.76
N LEU A 90 9.14 -6.77 -2.32
CA LEU A 90 9.91 -7.86 -1.72
C LEU A 90 11.41 -7.51 -1.67
N ALA A 91 11.94 -6.92 -2.74
CA ALA A 91 13.32 -6.45 -2.79
C ALA A 91 13.60 -5.36 -1.73
N ALA A 92 12.65 -4.45 -1.50
CA ALA A 92 12.74 -3.48 -0.42
C ALA A 92 12.72 -4.15 0.97
N ALA A 93 11.84 -5.12 1.21
CA ALA A 93 11.83 -5.87 2.47
C ALA A 93 13.15 -6.61 2.71
N LEU A 94 13.72 -7.21 1.65
CA LEU A 94 15.05 -7.82 1.71
C LEU A 94 16.15 -6.80 2.04
N GLY A 95 16.08 -5.60 1.46
CA GLY A 95 16.98 -4.50 1.80
C GLY A 95 16.90 -4.10 3.28
N GLY A 96 15.69 -4.01 3.84
CA GLY A 96 15.48 -3.81 5.27
C GLY A 96 16.16 -4.89 6.11
N ALA A 97 15.94 -6.17 5.78
CA ALA A 97 16.59 -7.30 6.44
C ALA A 97 18.13 -7.29 6.33
N VAL A 98 18.67 -6.89 5.18
CA VAL A 98 20.13 -6.74 4.99
C VAL A 98 20.69 -5.66 5.90
N PHE A 99 19.99 -4.54 6.09
CA PHE A 99 20.41 -3.51 7.03
C PHE A 99 20.50 -4.04 8.47
N PHE A 100 19.55 -4.88 8.92
CA PHE A 100 19.63 -5.51 10.24
C PHE A 100 20.87 -6.38 10.43
N SER A 101 21.30 -7.06 9.37
CA SER A 101 22.50 -7.89 9.40
C SER A 101 23.78 -7.05 9.33
N TYR A 102 23.73 -5.87 8.70
CA TYR A 102 24.89 -5.01 8.47
C TYR A 102 24.57 -3.52 8.75
N PRO A 103 24.28 -3.14 10.00
CA PRO A 103 23.82 -1.78 10.33
C PRO A 103 24.92 -0.71 10.19
N LYS A 104 26.17 -1.13 9.99
CA LYS A 104 27.36 -0.26 9.88
C LYS A 104 27.55 0.35 8.48
N ILE A 105 26.75 -0.04 7.48
CA ILE A 105 26.85 0.53 6.12
C ILE A 105 26.40 2.00 6.18
N PRO A 106 27.25 2.97 5.80
CA PRO A 106 26.88 4.39 5.81
C PRO A 106 25.60 4.64 4.99
N ILE A 107 24.60 5.29 5.58
CA ILE A 107 23.26 5.49 4.98
C ILE A 107 23.30 6.24 3.63
N THR A 108 24.33 7.04 3.40
CA THR A 108 24.55 7.75 2.13
C THR A 108 24.72 6.80 0.95
N ILE A 109 25.26 5.59 1.19
CA ILE A 109 25.46 4.58 0.15
C ILE A 109 24.10 4.04 -0.32
N PRO A 110 23.23 3.47 0.53
CA PRO A 110 21.85 3.11 0.14
C PRO A 110 21.06 4.24 -0.53
N ILE A 111 21.20 5.49 -0.08
CA ILE A 111 20.52 6.62 -0.71
C ILE A 111 21.04 6.86 -2.14
N ALA A 112 22.36 6.82 -2.36
CA ALA A 112 22.94 6.94 -3.69
C ALA A 112 22.49 5.80 -4.62
N PHE A 113 22.49 4.56 -4.12
CA PHE A 113 22.00 3.38 -4.84
C PHE A 113 20.48 3.35 -5.02
N THR A 114 19.74 4.22 -4.34
CA THR A 114 18.33 4.47 -4.63
C THR A 114 18.19 5.48 -5.77
N VAL A 115 18.81 6.65 -5.61
CA VAL A 115 18.59 7.80 -6.50
C VAL A 115 19.22 7.60 -7.87
N VAL A 116 20.46 7.12 -7.93
CA VAL A 116 21.20 7.00 -9.21
C VAL A 116 20.54 5.98 -10.13
N PRO A 117 20.23 4.74 -9.71
CA PRO A 117 19.56 3.77 -10.58
C PRO A 117 18.14 4.18 -10.95
N ALA A 118 17.41 4.84 -10.04
CA ALA A 118 16.10 5.40 -10.36
C ALA A 118 16.21 6.49 -11.44
N ALA A 119 17.14 7.44 -11.29
CA ALA A 119 17.37 8.49 -12.27
C ALA A 119 17.76 7.90 -13.64
N LEU A 120 18.64 6.90 -13.68
CA LEU A 120 18.99 6.19 -14.90
C LEU A 120 17.76 5.53 -15.54
N LEU A 121 16.93 4.85 -14.76
CA LEU A 121 15.71 4.20 -15.27
C LEU A 121 14.72 5.21 -15.86
N PHE A 122 14.51 6.37 -15.22
CA PHE A 122 13.54 7.37 -15.67
C PHE A 122 14.04 8.23 -16.83
N LEU A 123 15.29 8.68 -16.77
CA LEU A 123 15.87 9.62 -17.75
C LEU A 123 16.33 8.93 -19.03
N MET A 124 16.76 7.66 -18.95
CA MET A 124 17.17 6.93 -20.15
C MET A 124 15.94 6.42 -20.93
N PRO A 125 15.89 6.67 -22.26
CA PRO A 125 14.95 6.02 -23.16
C PRO A 125 15.05 4.49 -23.05
N ARG A 126 13.95 3.80 -23.33
CA ARG A 126 13.88 2.34 -23.23
C ARG A 126 14.82 1.65 -24.23
N GLU A 127 15.05 2.29 -25.37
CA GLU A 127 15.84 1.82 -26.49
C GLU A 127 17.35 1.86 -26.21
N LEU A 128 17.78 2.70 -25.27
CA LEU A 128 19.21 2.91 -24.95
C LEU A 128 19.71 2.03 -23.78
N MET A 129 18.84 1.24 -23.16
CA MET A 129 19.19 0.43 -22.00
C MET A 129 18.70 -1.00 -22.15
N PHE A 130 19.61 -1.96 -22.02
CA PHE A 130 19.27 -3.39 -22.07
C PHE A 130 18.20 -3.74 -21.03
N PRO A 131 17.23 -4.61 -21.35
CA PRO A 131 16.15 -4.99 -20.44
C PRO A 131 16.63 -5.46 -19.05
N GLU A 132 17.74 -6.18 -19.02
CA GLU A 132 18.39 -6.69 -17.80
C GLU A 132 18.94 -5.54 -16.96
N CYS A 133 19.61 -4.56 -17.58
CA CYS A 133 20.10 -3.37 -16.91
C CYS A 133 18.95 -2.54 -16.32
N ARG A 134 17.84 -2.40 -17.06
CA ARG A 134 16.64 -1.70 -16.55
C ARG A 134 16.06 -2.39 -15.32
N THR A 135 15.99 -3.71 -15.35
CA THR A 135 15.50 -4.52 -14.23
C THR A 135 16.46 -4.45 -13.04
N ALA A 136 17.76 -4.48 -13.28
CA ALA A 136 18.77 -4.28 -12.25
C ALA A 136 18.64 -2.90 -11.61
N CYS A 137 18.48 -1.82 -12.40
CA CYS A 137 18.26 -0.48 -11.87
C CYS A 137 17.03 -0.40 -10.95
N PHE A 138 15.92 -1.02 -11.37
CA PHE A 138 14.71 -1.12 -10.55
C PHE A 138 14.99 -1.88 -9.23
N LEU A 139 15.54 -3.09 -9.31
CA LEU A 139 15.77 -3.93 -8.13
C LEU A 139 16.81 -3.34 -7.18
N THR A 140 17.93 -2.82 -7.70
CA THR A 140 18.95 -2.13 -6.90
C THR A 140 18.35 -0.94 -6.18
N SER A 141 17.54 -0.12 -6.88
CA SER A 141 16.84 0.98 -6.23
C SER A 141 15.88 0.48 -5.16
N SER A 142 15.11 -0.59 -5.40
CA SER A 142 14.18 -1.14 -4.42
C SER A 142 14.88 -1.69 -3.17
N VAL A 143 15.95 -2.49 -3.35
CA VAL A 143 16.76 -3.01 -2.23
C VAL A 143 17.39 -1.85 -1.45
N ALA A 144 17.97 -0.87 -2.16
CA ALA A 144 18.64 0.25 -1.53
C ALA A 144 17.66 1.17 -0.78
N VAL A 145 16.42 1.31 -1.27
CA VAL A 145 15.32 1.94 -0.53
C VAL A 145 15.07 1.19 0.78
N GLY A 146 14.92 -0.13 0.71
CA GLY A 146 14.79 -0.99 1.88
C GLY A 146 15.89 -0.77 2.91
N CYS A 147 17.15 -0.86 2.47
CA CYS A 147 18.31 -0.59 3.33
C CYS A 147 18.27 0.83 3.92
N SER A 148 17.79 1.80 3.13
CA SER A 148 17.65 3.19 3.58
C SER A 148 16.57 3.35 4.64
N PHE A 149 15.54 2.50 4.66
CA PHE A 149 14.47 2.50 5.67
C PHE A 149 14.74 1.55 6.85
N GLY A 150 15.72 0.66 6.75
CA GLY A 150 16.15 -0.25 7.82
C GLY A 150 16.39 0.41 9.20
N PRO A 151 17.02 1.60 9.29
CA PRO A 151 17.11 2.32 10.57
C PRO A 151 15.74 2.71 11.15
N VAL A 152 14.76 3.05 10.31
CA VAL A 152 13.38 3.30 10.75
C VAL A 152 12.72 1.99 11.17
N GLU A 153 12.95 0.88 10.46
CA GLU A 153 12.46 -0.44 10.87
C GLU A 153 12.99 -0.81 12.26
N TRP A 154 14.25 -0.50 12.55
CA TRP A 154 14.84 -0.76 13.87
C TRP A 154 14.21 0.07 14.99
N VAL A 155 13.73 1.28 14.69
CA VAL A 155 13.17 2.22 15.68
C VAL A 155 11.64 2.12 15.79
N ALA A 156 10.94 1.77 14.71
CA ALA A 156 9.49 1.80 14.56
C ALA A 156 8.95 0.57 13.81
N TRP A 157 9.47 -0.61 14.17
CA TRP A 157 9.14 -1.91 13.55
C TRP A 157 7.65 -2.14 13.38
N ASP A 158 6.87 -1.82 14.41
CA ASP A 158 5.43 -1.98 14.46
C ASP A 158 4.68 -1.19 13.38
N SER A 159 5.12 0.05 13.11
CA SER A 159 4.51 0.89 12.08
C SER A 159 4.85 0.37 10.69
N LEU A 160 6.09 -0.07 10.48
CA LEU A 160 6.56 -0.60 9.19
C LEU A 160 5.95 -1.95 8.87
N TYR A 161 5.74 -2.80 9.87
CA TYR A 161 4.97 -4.03 9.72
C TYR A 161 3.55 -3.74 9.24
N ILE A 162 2.84 -2.79 9.87
CA ILE A 162 1.49 -2.39 9.44
C ILE A 162 1.51 -1.84 8.01
N PHE A 163 2.46 -0.96 7.67
CA PHE A 163 2.59 -0.45 6.30
C PHE A 163 2.83 -1.58 5.28
N GLY A 164 3.69 -2.55 5.62
CA GLY A 164 3.93 -3.74 4.80
C GLY A 164 2.65 -4.55 4.59
N VAL A 165 1.88 -4.81 5.65
CA VAL A 165 0.60 -5.52 5.58
C VAL A 165 -0.43 -4.80 4.72
N LEU A 166 -0.61 -3.47 4.90
CA LEU A 166 -1.54 -2.69 4.10
C LEU A 166 -1.15 -2.64 2.62
N THR A 167 0.16 -2.58 2.36
CA THR A 167 0.69 -2.55 1.00
C THR A 167 0.53 -3.91 0.31
N ALA A 168 0.85 -5.01 1.00
CA ALA A 168 0.66 -6.37 0.50
C ALA A 168 -0.82 -6.68 0.24
N SER A 169 -1.70 -6.23 1.13
CA SER A 169 -3.16 -6.33 0.97
C SER A 169 -3.64 -5.54 -0.24
N THR A 170 -3.12 -4.32 -0.44
CA THR A 170 -3.44 -3.47 -1.61
C THR A 170 -3.00 -4.11 -2.91
N LEU A 171 -1.77 -4.62 -3.00
CA LEU A 171 -1.31 -5.32 -4.20
C LEU A 171 -2.11 -6.59 -4.49
N SER A 172 -2.43 -7.38 -3.45
CA SER A 172 -3.25 -8.58 -3.59
C SER A 172 -4.67 -8.23 -4.07
N GLY A 173 -5.25 -7.16 -3.52
CA GLY A 173 -6.52 -6.59 -3.96
C GLY A 173 -6.48 -6.06 -5.40
N LEU A 174 -5.34 -5.58 -5.90
CA LEU A 174 -5.22 -5.15 -7.29
C LEU A 174 -5.00 -6.32 -8.26
N CYS A 175 -4.23 -7.33 -7.89
CA CYS A 175 -3.85 -8.45 -8.75
C CYS A 175 -4.93 -9.52 -8.88
N VAL A 176 -5.48 -9.98 -7.74
CA VAL A 176 -6.38 -11.15 -7.72
C VAL A 176 -7.70 -10.87 -8.47
N PRO A 177 -8.36 -9.71 -8.28
CA PRO A 177 -9.53 -9.34 -9.05
C PRO A 177 -9.24 -9.12 -10.53
N LEU A 178 -8.04 -8.69 -10.93
CA LEU A 178 -7.71 -8.57 -12.37
C LEU A 178 -7.81 -9.91 -13.08
N LEU A 179 -7.43 -10.98 -12.39
CA LEU A 179 -7.59 -12.33 -12.89
C LEU A 179 -9.07 -12.69 -12.93
N LEU A 180 -9.78 -12.55 -11.82
CA LEU A 180 -11.10 -13.16 -11.64
C LEU A 180 -12.26 -12.36 -12.26
N THR A 181 -12.11 -11.04 -12.38
CA THR A 181 -13.18 -10.15 -12.85
C THR A 181 -13.07 -9.83 -14.33
N ARG A 182 -14.23 -9.65 -14.97
CA ARG A 182 -14.34 -9.32 -16.40
C ARG A 182 -14.77 -7.88 -16.65
N GLY A 183 -15.49 -7.25 -15.71
CA GLY A 183 -15.96 -5.87 -15.82
C GLY A 183 -15.17 -4.89 -14.95
N MET A 184 -15.00 -3.64 -15.42
CA MET A 184 -14.23 -2.60 -14.73
C MET A 184 -14.84 -2.21 -13.37
N VAL A 185 -16.17 -2.11 -13.28
CA VAL A 185 -16.86 -1.78 -12.02
C VAL A 185 -16.69 -2.91 -11.00
N SER A 186 -16.87 -4.16 -11.46
CA SER A 186 -16.62 -5.35 -10.64
C SER A 186 -15.17 -5.39 -10.19
N TYR A 187 -14.21 -5.07 -11.07
CA TYR A 187 -12.79 -5.02 -10.74
C TYR A 187 -12.50 -4.04 -9.60
N VAL A 188 -12.95 -2.78 -9.72
CA VAL A 188 -12.70 -1.75 -8.71
C VAL A 188 -13.31 -2.17 -7.37
N LEU A 189 -14.58 -2.57 -7.35
CA LEU A 189 -15.24 -3.01 -6.11
C LEU A 189 -14.56 -4.23 -5.49
N SER A 190 -14.25 -5.24 -6.29
CA SER A 190 -13.52 -6.44 -5.87
C SER A 190 -12.13 -6.12 -5.32
N SER A 191 -11.44 -5.14 -5.91
CA SER A 191 -10.12 -4.72 -5.45
C SER A 191 -10.15 -4.07 -4.08
N GLN A 192 -11.17 -3.25 -3.82
CA GLN A 192 -11.36 -2.65 -2.50
C GLN A 192 -11.77 -3.70 -1.48
N LEU A 193 -12.77 -4.52 -1.81
CA LEU A 193 -13.31 -5.53 -0.91
C LEU A 193 -12.25 -6.54 -0.48
N LEU A 194 -11.47 -7.07 -1.43
CA LEU A 194 -10.43 -8.04 -1.10
C LEU A 194 -9.29 -7.41 -0.31
N SER A 195 -8.85 -6.21 -0.68
CA SER A 195 -7.77 -5.53 0.03
C SER A 195 -8.15 -5.17 1.47
N SER A 196 -9.37 -4.67 1.69
CA SER A 196 -9.88 -4.37 3.03
C SER A 196 -10.05 -5.65 3.84
N ALA A 197 -10.59 -6.71 3.25
CA ALA A 197 -10.76 -8.00 3.91
C ALA A 197 -9.41 -8.61 4.32
N LEU A 198 -8.40 -8.57 3.43
CA LEU A 198 -7.03 -9.03 3.75
C LEU A 198 -6.40 -8.19 4.86
N SER A 199 -6.60 -6.87 4.84
CA SER A 199 -6.08 -5.98 5.89
C SER A 199 -6.72 -6.32 7.24
N VAL A 200 -8.05 -6.48 7.29
CA VAL A 200 -8.76 -6.90 8.50
C VAL A 200 -8.27 -8.27 8.96
N VAL A 201 -8.25 -9.27 8.08
CA VAL A 201 -7.84 -10.63 8.44
C VAL A 201 -6.42 -10.63 8.98
N THR A 202 -5.47 -9.99 8.30
CA THR A 202 -4.06 -10.01 8.68
C THR A 202 -3.85 -9.25 9.98
N LEU A 203 -4.40 -8.04 10.11
CA LEU A 203 -4.27 -7.27 11.36
C LEU A 203 -4.93 -8.00 12.54
N THR A 204 -6.04 -8.71 12.33
CA THR A 204 -6.77 -9.36 13.43
C THR A 204 -6.37 -10.81 13.70
N SER A 205 -5.61 -11.45 12.81
CA SER A 205 -5.35 -12.91 12.86
C SER A 205 -3.88 -13.30 12.95
N VAL A 206 -2.93 -12.36 12.97
CA VAL A 206 -1.51 -12.68 13.18
C VAL A 206 -1.33 -13.27 14.59
N PRO A 207 -0.88 -14.54 14.70
CA PRO A 207 -0.60 -15.16 15.98
C PRO A 207 0.67 -14.57 16.60
N SER A 208 0.72 -14.62 17.93
CA SER A 208 1.80 -14.23 18.85
C SER A 208 3.19 -14.85 18.59
N LEU A 209 3.40 -15.55 17.48
CA LEU A 209 4.63 -16.29 17.16
C LEU A 209 5.81 -15.41 16.68
N LEU A 210 5.57 -14.14 16.32
CA LEU A 210 6.64 -13.18 15.95
C LEU A 210 7.01 -12.21 17.09
N SER A 211 6.47 -12.43 18.28
CA SER A 211 6.49 -11.48 19.38
C SER A 211 7.30 -11.99 20.56
N GLY A 212 8.58 -11.63 20.61
CA GLY A 212 9.23 -11.39 21.90
C GLY A 212 8.60 -10.22 22.66
N ASN A 213 7.98 -9.25 21.95
CA ASN A 213 7.34 -8.04 22.51
C ASN A 213 6.17 -7.45 21.65
N GLY A 214 5.79 -8.06 20.52
CA GLY A 214 4.77 -7.56 19.58
C GLY A 214 3.29 -7.78 19.99
N THR A 215 3.03 -8.53 21.06
CA THR A 215 1.67 -8.70 21.63
C THR A 215 1.10 -7.42 22.23
N ALA A 216 1.96 -6.48 22.65
CA ALA A 216 1.54 -5.17 23.15
C ALA A 216 0.90 -4.31 22.05
N LEU A 217 1.38 -4.42 20.80
CA LEU A 217 0.90 -3.58 19.71
C LEU A 217 -0.56 -3.90 19.35
N LEU A 218 -0.90 -5.18 19.22
CA LEU A 218 -2.24 -5.61 18.79
C LEU A 218 -3.31 -5.46 19.89
N GLN A 219 -2.92 -5.55 21.17
CA GLN A 219 -3.80 -5.21 22.29
C GLN A 219 -4.00 -3.70 22.46
N SER A 220 -3.07 -2.87 21.95
CA SER A 220 -3.15 -1.41 21.99
C SER A 220 -3.92 -0.80 20.81
N VAL A 221 -3.99 -1.48 19.66
CA VAL A 221 -4.71 -1.02 18.46
C VAL A 221 -6.22 -1.23 18.69
N GLY A 222 -6.88 -0.22 19.26
CA GLY A 222 -8.33 -0.19 19.45
C GLY A 222 -9.12 -0.25 18.12
N PRO A 223 -10.45 -0.47 18.18
CA PRO A 223 -11.30 -0.55 16.98
C PRO A 223 -11.23 0.72 16.12
N GLU A 224 -11.03 1.89 16.73
CA GLU A 224 -10.82 3.17 16.03
C GLU A 224 -9.53 3.17 15.20
N SER A 225 -8.48 2.49 15.68
CA SER A 225 -7.21 2.39 14.98
C SER A 225 -7.32 1.59 13.69
N VAL A 226 -8.10 0.50 13.73
CA VAL A 226 -8.35 -0.35 12.57
C VAL A 226 -9.07 0.43 11.48
N ASN A 227 -10.04 1.28 11.85
CA ASN A 227 -10.77 2.12 10.89
C ASN A 227 -9.86 3.12 10.16
N VAL A 228 -8.92 3.75 10.86
CA VAL A 228 -7.95 4.67 10.24
C VAL A 228 -7.03 3.93 9.27
N LEU A 229 -6.50 2.76 9.67
CA LEU A 229 -5.63 1.94 8.81
C LEU A 229 -6.37 1.46 7.56
N LEU A 230 -7.64 1.04 7.70
CA LEU A 230 -8.49 0.68 6.57
C LEU A 230 -8.77 1.87 5.66
N MET A 231 -8.98 3.07 6.23
CA MET A 231 -9.19 4.28 5.42
C MET A 231 -7.93 4.64 4.62
N ILE A 232 -6.75 4.57 5.23
CA ILE A 232 -5.48 4.81 4.53
C ILE A 232 -5.29 3.80 3.40
N GLN A 233 -5.55 2.51 3.65
CA GLN A 233 -5.51 1.46 2.65
C GLN A 233 -6.50 1.74 1.51
N LEU A 234 -7.76 2.04 1.83
CA LEU A 234 -8.81 2.32 0.86
C LEU A 234 -8.40 3.48 -0.05
N MET A 235 -7.86 4.55 0.54
CA MET A 235 -7.37 5.71 -0.20
C MET A 235 -6.18 5.37 -1.11
N ALA A 236 -5.22 4.57 -0.63
CA ALA A 236 -4.10 4.12 -1.45
C ALA A 236 -4.59 3.29 -2.65
N ASN A 237 -5.47 2.32 -2.41
CA ASN A 237 -6.01 1.46 -3.46
C ASN A 237 -6.90 2.22 -4.45
N MET A 238 -7.73 3.15 -3.96
CA MET A 238 -8.52 4.03 -4.81
C MET A 238 -7.63 4.97 -5.62
N GLY A 239 -6.57 5.51 -5.02
CA GLY A 239 -5.56 6.32 -5.68
C GLY A 239 -4.91 5.58 -6.85
N ILE A 240 -4.44 4.34 -6.64
CA ILE A 240 -3.87 3.51 -7.70
C ILE A 240 -4.91 3.26 -8.80
N ASN A 241 -6.14 2.89 -8.43
CA ASN A 241 -7.21 2.65 -9.39
C ASN A 241 -7.53 3.87 -10.26
N VAL A 242 -7.67 5.05 -9.65
CA VAL A 242 -8.05 6.28 -10.37
C VAL A 242 -6.89 6.89 -11.16
N LEU A 243 -5.67 6.86 -10.62
CA LEU A 243 -4.53 7.55 -11.21
C LEU A 243 -3.71 6.67 -12.17
N HIS A 244 -3.79 5.35 -12.04
CA HIS A 244 -3.03 4.42 -12.87
C HIS A 244 -3.93 3.40 -13.58
N THR A 245 -4.68 2.59 -12.84
CA THR A 245 -5.35 1.41 -13.41
C THR A 245 -6.43 1.77 -14.43
N LEU A 246 -7.37 2.64 -14.06
CA LEU A 246 -8.48 3.04 -14.92
C LEU A 246 -8.01 3.88 -16.13
N PRO A 247 -7.08 4.86 -15.97
CA PRO A 247 -6.49 5.53 -17.12
C PRO A 247 -5.79 4.56 -18.08
N THR A 248 -5.07 3.57 -17.56
CA THR A 248 -4.40 2.54 -18.38
C THR A 248 -5.42 1.70 -19.14
N ILE A 249 -6.47 1.20 -18.50
CA ILE A 249 -7.57 0.48 -19.17
C ILE A 249 -8.21 1.36 -20.24
N THR A 250 -8.52 2.61 -19.91
CA THR A 250 -9.14 3.54 -20.86
C THR A 250 -8.25 3.80 -22.07
N ARG A 251 -6.94 3.95 -21.87
CA ARG A 251 -5.96 4.14 -22.94
C ARG A 251 -5.89 2.92 -23.86
N PHE A 252 -5.83 1.71 -23.31
CA PHE A 252 -5.77 0.48 -24.10
C PHE A 252 -7.05 0.25 -24.91
N VAL A 253 -8.22 0.50 -24.31
CA VAL A 253 -9.52 0.32 -24.96
C VAL A 253 -9.76 1.37 -26.06
N LYS A 254 -9.32 2.61 -25.86
CA LYS A 254 -9.49 3.70 -26.85
C LYS A 254 -8.38 3.76 -27.90
N TRP A 255 -7.38 2.90 -27.83
CA TRP A 255 -6.24 2.92 -28.75
C TRP A 255 -6.68 2.60 -30.18
N ARG A 256 -6.30 3.44 -31.13
CA ARG A 256 -6.67 3.30 -32.56
C ARG A 256 -5.55 2.74 -33.45
N GLY A 257 -4.32 2.67 -32.94
CA GLY A 257 -3.15 2.15 -33.67
C GLY A 257 -2.96 0.64 -33.50
N THR A 258 -1.79 0.14 -33.88
CA THR A 258 -1.46 -1.29 -33.74
C THR A 258 -1.23 -1.69 -32.28
N ASP A 259 -1.35 -2.98 -31.96
CA ASP A 259 -1.02 -3.51 -30.62
C ASP A 259 0.47 -3.31 -30.28
N ASP A 260 1.35 -3.43 -31.26
CA ASP A 260 2.79 -3.28 -31.07
C ASP A 260 3.17 -1.85 -30.68
N GLU A 261 2.58 -0.85 -31.35
CA GLU A 261 2.74 0.57 -30.98
C GLU A 261 2.22 0.85 -29.57
N LEU A 262 1.08 0.25 -29.20
CA LEU A 262 0.52 0.40 -27.86
C LEU A 262 1.47 -0.14 -26.80
N LEU A 263 2.02 -1.35 -27.00
CA LEU A 263 2.95 -2.02 -26.07
C LEU A 263 4.32 -1.33 -26.00
N LEU A 264 4.76 -0.66 -27.07
CA LEU A 264 5.96 0.18 -27.06
C LEU A 264 5.72 1.48 -26.29
N SER A 265 4.50 2.02 -26.34
CA SER A 265 4.13 3.29 -25.71
C SER A 265 3.95 3.21 -24.19
N VAL A 266 4.05 2.01 -23.60
CA VAL A 266 3.93 1.76 -22.16
C VAL A 266 5.20 1.11 -21.62
N ASP A 267 5.52 1.42 -20.36
CA ASP A 267 6.76 1.00 -19.73
C ASP A 267 6.46 0.38 -18.35
N PRO A 268 6.32 -0.96 -18.28
CA PRO A 268 5.82 -1.60 -17.07
C PRO A 268 6.77 -1.45 -15.88
N LEU A 269 8.07 -1.23 -16.11
CA LEU A 269 9.04 -0.98 -15.05
C LEU A 269 8.87 0.42 -14.47
N LYS A 270 8.72 1.45 -15.32
CA LYS A 270 8.46 2.82 -14.85
C LYS A 270 7.12 2.91 -14.13
N GLU A 271 6.08 2.28 -14.68
CA GLU A 271 4.76 2.22 -14.05
C GLU A 271 4.81 1.53 -12.69
N ALA A 272 5.50 0.38 -12.59
CA ALA A 272 5.70 -0.31 -11.33
C ALA A 272 6.44 0.55 -10.30
N PHE A 273 7.52 1.23 -10.72
CA PHE A 273 8.26 2.16 -9.88
C PHE A 273 7.35 3.30 -9.38
N CYS A 274 6.51 3.87 -10.25
CA CYS A 274 5.53 4.89 -9.89
C CYS A 274 4.48 4.37 -8.92
N ILE A 275 4.03 3.12 -9.03
CA ILE A 275 3.11 2.52 -8.07
C ILE A 275 3.81 2.32 -6.73
N CYS A 276 5.02 1.76 -6.70
CA CYS A 276 5.77 1.57 -5.46
C CYS A 276 6.04 2.92 -4.76
N GLY A 277 6.57 3.90 -5.48
CA GLY A 277 6.86 5.23 -4.95
C GLY A 277 5.61 6.05 -4.62
N GLY A 278 4.59 6.00 -5.49
CA GLY A 278 3.32 6.71 -5.30
C GLY A 278 2.51 6.16 -4.12
N THR A 279 2.50 4.84 -3.94
CA THR A 279 1.85 4.18 -2.80
C THR A 279 2.56 4.57 -1.50
N ALA A 280 3.89 4.48 -1.47
CA ALA A 280 4.68 4.93 -0.32
C ALA A 280 4.47 6.43 -0.01
N TYR A 281 4.37 7.27 -1.05
CA TYR A 281 4.12 8.70 -0.92
C TYR A 281 2.70 9.02 -0.40
N VAL A 282 1.67 8.31 -0.87
CA VAL A 282 0.30 8.45 -0.37
C VAL A 282 0.23 8.00 1.09
N PHE A 283 0.83 6.85 1.43
CA PHE A 283 0.95 6.39 2.82
C PHE A 283 1.63 7.43 3.70
N TRP A 284 2.75 7.99 3.24
CA TRP A 284 3.45 9.08 3.93
C TRP A 284 2.57 10.33 4.12
N ARG A 285 1.91 10.83 3.06
CA ARG A 285 1.06 12.03 3.14
C ARG A 285 -0.17 11.82 4.02
N CYS A 286 -0.83 10.68 3.93
CA CYS A 286 -1.96 10.32 4.77
C CYS A 286 -1.54 10.25 6.24
N SER A 287 -0.41 9.61 6.53
CA SER A 287 0.13 9.58 7.89
C SER A 287 0.42 11.00 8.40
N ARG A 288 1.10 11.85 7.60
CA ARG A 288 1.35 13.28 7.91
C ARG A 288 0.08 14.08 8.19
N TRP A 289 -0.98 13.87 7.43
CA TRP A 289 -2.26 14.52 7.64
C TRP A 289 -2.94 14.07 8.93
N VAL A 290 -2.92 12.75 9.21
CA VAL A 290 -3.41 12.18 10.47
C VAL A 290 -2.62 12.76 11.65
N TYR A 291 -1.28 12.79 11.59
CA TYR A 291 -0.43 13.42 12.62
C TYR A 291 -0.79 14.88 12.85
N ARG A 292 -0.93 15.65 11.77
CA ARG A 292 -1.21 17.09 11.86
C ARG A 292 -2.58 17.35 12.49
N THR A 293 -3.59 16.58 12.10
CA THR A 293 -4.97 16.71 12.60
C THR A 293 -5.03 16.37 14.08
N LEU A 294 -4.36 15.30 14.50
CA LEU A 294 -4.29 14.87 15.89
C LEU A 294 -3.46 15.82 16.76
N MET A 295 -2.36 16.38 16.24
CA MET A 295 -1.62 17.44 16.93
C MET A 295 -2.44 18.70 17.15
N TYR A 296 -3.24 19.13 16.16
CA TYR A 296 -4.13 20.28 16.34
C TYR A 296 -5.23 20.00 17.37
N ALA A 297 -5.79 18.79 17.37
CA ALA A 297 -6.76 18.37 18.38
C ALA A 297 -6.14 18.34 19.80
N ALA A 298 -4.94 17.78 19.96
CA ALA A 298 -4.24 17.70 21.25
C ALA A 298 -3.76 19.06 21.78
N LEU A 299 -3.46 20.02 20.91
CA LEU A 299 -3.07 21.37 21.30
C LEU A 299 -4.28 22.28 21.58
N GLY A 300 -5.51 21.75 21.50
CA GLY A 300 -6.75 22.51 21.70
C GLY A 300 -6.94 23.64 20.68
N LYS A 301 -6.16 23.64 19.59
CA LYS A 301 -6.22 24.65 18.53
C LYS A 301 -7.01 24.05 17.39
N SER A 302 -8.29 24.42 17.31
CA SER A 302 -9.06 24.11 16.12
C SER A 302 -8.34 24.77 14.93
N PRO A 303 -8.21 24.12 13.76
CA PRO A 303 -7.69 24.76 12.56
C PRO A 303 -8.53 25.97 12.11
N CYS A 304 -9.63 26.27 12.81
CA CYS A 304 -10.50 27.43 12.62
C CYS A 304 -10.35 28.54 13.68
N ASP A 305 -9.39 28.51 14.60
CA ASP A 305 -9.23 29.57 15.63
C ASP A 305 -8.58 30.87 15.11
N GLY A 306 -8.75 31.15 13.82
CA GLY A 306 -8.34 32.39 13.18
C GLY A 306 -9.52 33.09 12.53
N GLY A 307 -10.27 33.88 13.30
CA GLY A 307 -11.14 34.96 12.80
C GLY A 307 -12.47 34.51 12.19
N GLY A 308 -13.56 35.08 12.69
CA GLY A 308 -14.92 34.70 12.30
C GLY A 308 -15.24 35.01 10.85
N GLN A 309 -15.73 34.00 10.13
CA GLN A 309 -16.72 34.17 9.07
C GLN A 309 -17.48 32.87 8.91
N GLN A 310 -18.80 32.97 9.02
CA GLN A 310 -19.75 31.89 8.86
C GLN A 310 -19.90 31.57 7.37
N GLU A 311 -18.89 30.92 6.79
CA GLU A 311 -18.95 30.38 5.44
C GLU A 311 -19.05 28.85 5.48
N CYS A 312 -19.96 28.33 4.66
CA CYS A 312 -20.22 26.91 4.40
C CYS A 312 -18.99 26.04 4.66
N ALA A 313 -19.08 25.12 5.62
CA ALA A 313 -18.00 24.20 5.95
C ALA A 313 -17.49 23.54 4.66
N PRO A 314 -16.26 23.84 4.20
CA PRO A 314 -15.76 23.30 2.95
C PRO A 314 -15.71 21.78 3.10
N SER A 315 -16.20 21.08 2.07
CA SER A 315 -16.27 19.63 2.08
C SER A 315 -14.89 19.03 2.41
N LEU A 316 -14.85 17.86 3.06
CA LEU A 316 -13.59 17.14 3.33
C LEU A 316 -12.74 17.02 2.06
N PHE A 317 -13.39 16.91 0.91
CA PHE A 317 -12.78 16.88 -0.41
C PHE A 317 -12.10 18.19 -0.80
N ASP A 318 -12.71 19.35 -0.53
CA ASP A 318 -12.12 20.67 -0.83
C ASP A 318 -10.92 20.99 0.08
N ARG A 319 -10.99 20.59 1.35
CA ARG A 319 -9.85 20.68 2.29
C ARG A 319 -8.70 19.77 1.87
N TRP A 320 -9.01 18.56 1.40
CA TRP A 320 -8.02 17.62 0.90
C TRP A 320 -7.39 18.10 -0.43
N ARG A 321 -8.20 18.65 -1.33
CA ARG A 321 -7.78 19.20 -2.61
C ARG A 321 -6.88 20.42 -2.45
N SER A 322 -7.21 21.37 -1.58
CA SER A 322 -6.40 22.57 -1.35
C SER A 322 -5.05 22.23 -0.70
N ALA A 323 -5.03 21.27 0.24
CA ALA A 323 -3.82 20.76 0.87
C ALA A 323 -2.87 20.03 -0.10
N MET A 324 -3.40 19.44 -1.17
CA MET A 324 -2.58 18.80 -2.21
C MET A 324 -2.00 19.78 -3.25
N TRP A 325 -2.61 20.95 -3.45
CA TRP A 325 -2.28 21.85 -4.56
C TRP A 325 -1.39 23.05 -4.19
N SER A 326 -1.38 23.54 -2.94
CA SER A 326 -0.77 24.85 -2.63
C SER A 326 0.69 24.89 -2.15
N HIS A 327 1.46 23.79 -2.13
CA HIS A 327 2.77 23.79 -1.44
C HIS A 327 3.96 23.11 -2.17
N ARG A 328 4.02 23.12 -3.51
CA ARG A 328 5.09 22.39 -4.24
C ARG A 328 6.53 22.77 -3.87
N ALA A 329 6.84 24.05 -3.62
CA ALA A 329 8.20 24.47 -3.27
C ALA A 329 8.56 24.22 -1.80
N CYS A 330 7.65 24.56 -0.86
CA CYS A 330 7.83 24.26 0.56
C CYS A 330 7.84 22.76 0.85
N ASP A 331 7.11 21.95 0.07
CA ASP A 331 7.08 20.50 0.22
C ASP A 331 8.35 19.83 -0.28
N VAL A 332 8.94 20.29 -1.38
CA VAL A 332 10.26 19.82 -1.84
C VAL A 332 11.33 20.20 -0.82
N GLY A 333 11.34 21.46 -0.35
CA GLY A 333 12.26 21.91 0.70
C GLY A 333 12.11 21.14 2.01
N ALA A 334 10.87 20.89 2.46
CA ALA A 334 10.60 20.08 3.65
C ALA A 334 11.00 18.62 3.47
N SER A 335 10.86 18.05 2.26
CA SER A 335 11.26 16.68 1.96
C SER A 335 12.78 16.53 1.97
N VAL A 336 13.51 17.48 1.37
CA VAL A 336 14.98 17.53 1.42
C VAL A 336 15.47 17.71 2.85
N LEU A 337 14.87 18.63 3.62
CA LEU A 337 15.21 18.84 5.03
C LEU A 337 14.96 17.58 5.86
N LEU A 338 13.84 16.88 5.63
CA LEU A 338 13.53 15.60 6.27
C LEU A 338 14.56 14.52 5.94
N VAL A 339 14.97 14.40 4.67
CA VAL A 339 16.03 13.47 4.26
C VAL A 339 17.35 13.81 4.94
N LEU A 340 17.71 15.09 5.03
CA LEU A 340 18.94 15.53 5.70
C LEU A 340 18.89 15.28 7.22
N CYS A 341 17.76 15.58 7.86
CA CYS A 341 17.52 15.26 9.27
C CYS A 341 17.57 13.76 9.52
N TYR A 342 16.98 12.96 8.63
CA TYR A 342 17.03 11.50 8.67
C TYR A 342 18.46 10.97 8.56
N VAL A 343 19.22 11.43 7.56
CA VAL A 343 20.64 11.06 7.37
C VAL A 343 21.47 11.43 8.59
N ARG A 344 21.26 12.62 9.16
CA ARG A 344 21.97 13.08 10.36
C ARG A 344 21.63 12.21 11.58
N ALA A 345 20.36 11.90 11.78
CA ALA A 345 19.87 11.06 12.86
C ALA A 345 20.41 9.63 12.76
N VAL A 346 20.35 9.02 11.57
CA VAL A 346 20.91 7.68 11.31
C VAL A 346 22.43 7.68 11.43
N SER A 347 23.12 8.71 10.96
CA SER A 347 24.58 8.81 11.11
C SER A 347 25.00 8.92 12.58
N ALA A 348 24.23 9.62 13.41
CA ALA A 348 24.45 9.65 14.86
C ALA A 348 24.22 8.26 15.50
N LEU A 349 23.16 7.54 15.09
CA LEU A 349 22.90 6.16 15.52
C LEU A 349 24.06 5.22 15.16
N GLN A 350 24.62 5.35 13.95
CA GLN A 350 25.73 4.51 13.48
C GLN A 350 27.06 4.80 14.20
N ARG A 351 27.21 5.97 14.84
CA ARG A 351 28.44 6.37 15.57
C ARG A 351 28.48 5.94 17.04
N GLY A 352 27.39 5.38 17.58
CA GLY A 352 27.38 4.93 18.98
C GLY A 352 26.89 5.97 20.00
N ASP A 353 26.35 7.13 19.57
CA ASP A 353 25.69 8.12 20.46
C ASP A 353 24.26 7.65 20.82
N THR A 354 24.17 6.46 21.42
CA THR A 354 23.03 5.54 21.26
C THR A 354 21.88 5.67 22.23
N ALA A 355 21.99 6.34 23.36
CA ALA A 355 20.87 6.41 24.31
C ALA A 355 19.93 7.58 23.97
N ASP A 356 20.44 8.81 24.04
CA ASP A 356 19.60 10.00 23.92
C ASP A 356 19.07 10.25 22.51
N VAL A 357 19.86 10.00 21.47
CA VAL A 357 19.42 10.19 20.07
C VAL A 357 18.36 9.15 19.70
N LEU A 358 18.57 7.92 20.16
CA LEU A 358 17.71 6.79 19.88
C LEU A 358 16.40 6.89 20.69
N GLU A 359 16.45 7.40 21.92
CA GLU A 359 15.27 7.71 22.73
C GLU A 359 14.50 8.92 22.18
N LYS A 360 15.19 9.97 21.71
CA LYS A 360 14.55 11.10 21.03
C LYS A 360 13.92 10.69 19.69
N LEU A 361 14.57 9.81 18.92
CA LEU A 361 14.01 9.27 17.70
C LEU A 361 12.87 8.31 17.97
N ARG A 362 13.00 7.38 18.93
CA ARG A 362 11.90 6.52 19.38
C ARG A 362 10.74 7.34 19.87
N ALA A 363 10.95 8.37 20.69
CA ALA A 363 9.89 9.25 21.15
C ALA A 363 9.28 10.07 19.99
N CYS A 364 10.07 10.50 19.01
CA CYS A 364 9.58 11.22 17.85
C CYS A 364 8.79 10.30 16.90
N PHE A 365 9.30 9.12 16.57
CA PHE A 365 8.64 8.09 15.76
C PHE A 365 7.48 7.43 16.49
N ALA A 366 7.51 7.31 17.81
CA ALA A 366 6.36 6.92 18.61
C ALA A 366 5.30 8.02 18.55
N ARG A 367 5.62 9.29 18.87
CA ARG A 367 4.67 10.41 18.70
C ARG A 367 4.15 10.57 17.27
N ALA A 368 4.97 10.18 16.29
CA ALA A 368 4.64 10.14 14.88
C ALA A 368 4.39 8.70 14.40
N SER A 369 3.95 7.78 15.25
CA SER A 369 3.49 6.45 14.87
C SER A 369 1.98 6.51 14.72
N PRO A 370 1.38 5.95 13.66
CA PRO A 370 -0.05 5.93 13.54
C PRO A 370 -0.64 5.25 14.77
N VAL A 371 0.03 4.18 15.25
CA VAL A 371 -0.41 3.38 16.40
C VAL A 371 -0.36 4.17 17.69
N SER A 372 0.77 4.81 18.02
CA SER A 372 0.92 5.52 19.30
C SER A 372 -0.02 6.71 19.43
N LEU A 373 -0.35 7.37 18.32
CA LEU A 373 -1.32 8.46 18.32
C LEU A 373 -2.73 7.97 18.61
N ILE A 374 -3.03 6.72 18.25
CA ILE A 374 -4.35 6.15 18.51
C ILE A 374 -4.41 5.58 19.94
N THR A 375 -3.30 5.04 20.48
CA THR A 375 -3.22 4.55 21.86
C THR A 375 -3.10 5.64 22.91
N ALA A 376 -2.67 6.85 22.55
CA ALA A 376 -2.52 7.98 23.49
C ALA A 376 -3.85 8.67 23.83
N HIS A 377 -4.94 8.33 23.12
CA HIS A 377 -6.29 8.89 23.29
C HIS A 377 -7.32 7.88 23.84
N SER A 378 -6.90 6.65 24.15
CA SER A 378 -7.65 5.65 24.94
C SER A 378 -7.18 5.68 26.39
#